data_AF-A0A9W8PYK5-F1
#
_entry.id   AF-A0A9W8PYK5-F1
#
_cell.length_a   1.000
_cell.length_b   1.000
_cell.length_c   1.000
_cell.angle_alpha   90.00
_cell.angle_beta   90.00
_cell.angle_gamma   90.00
#
_symmetry.space_group_name_H-M   'P 1'
#
loop_
_entity.id
_entity.type
_entity.pdbx_description
1 polymer ?
#
loop_
_entity_poly.entity_id
_entity_poly.type
_entity_poly.pdbx_seq_one_letter_code
_entity_poly.pdbx_strand_id
1 'polypeptide(L)'
;MSTASDLERVFVQDEEISFSLFTVQEQVMLHKGKTNVAIINKLGAMSFQQYEYHALFRYFEDFLETLPGWWTPDIHHQFHVVRDFVARKKNAFAKEEAKNEDSDYEFVEAVTAEDFLEVTASGHIFEKDDLIAL
;
A
#
# COMPACT_ATOMS: atom_id res chain seq x y z
N MET A 1 -44.21 -13.56 -34.59
CA MET A 1 -43.13 -12.56 -34.67
C MET A 1 -42.39 -12.59 -33.35
N SER A 2 -41.10 -12.92 -33.38
CA SER A 2 -40.25 -13.13 -32.20
C SER A 2 -39.64 -11.80 -31.77
N THR A 3 -39.85 -11.39 -30.52
CA THR A 3 -39.24 -10.18 -29.91
C THR A 3 -38.00 -10.53 -29.06
N ALA A 4 -37.29 -11.59 -29.45
CA ALA A 4 -36.00 -11.94 -28.88
C ALA A 4 -34.89 -11.29 -29.74
N SER A 5 -34.69 -9.99 -29.61
CA SER A 5 -33.50 -9.31 -30.13
C SER A 5 -33.20 -8.11 -29.23
N ASP A 6 -31.98 -8.13 -28.70
CA ASP A 6 -31.19 -6.95 -28.29
C ASP A 6 -31.52 -6.27 -26.96
N LEU A 7 -31.83 -7.09 -25.96
CA LEU A 7 -31.41 -6.82 -24.58
C LEU A 7 -30.05 -7.48 -24.32
N GLU A 8 -29.10 -7.33 -25.24
CA GLU A 8 -27.70 -7.48 -24.90
C GLU A 8 -27.35 -6.31 -23.99
N ARG A 9 -27.48 -6.60 -22.69
CA ARG A 9 -26.85 -5.89 -21.61
C ARG A 9 -25.38 -5.69 -21.99
N VAL A 10 -25.10 -4.53 -22.55
CA VAL A 10 -23.78 -3.92 -22.50
C VAL A 10 -23.57 -3.55 -21.04
N PHE A 11 -23.31 -4.56 -20.21
CA PHE A 11 -22.56 -4.38 -18.99
C PHE A 11 -21.17 -3.99 -19.47
N VAL A 12 -20.97 -2.69 -19.68
CA VAL A 12 -19.63 -2.17 -19.63
C VAL A 12 -19.20 -2.41 -18.19
N GLN A 13 -18.51 -3.54 -17.95
CA GLN A 13 -17.55 -3.63 -16.85
C GLN A 13 -16.38 -2.71 -17.23
N ASP A 14 -16.68 -1.41 -17.37
CA ASP A 14 -15.64 -0.43 -17.14
C ASP A 14 -15.43 -0.57 -15.66
N GLU A 15 -14.36 -1.28 -15.30
CA GLU A 15 -13.74 -1.20 -13.99
C GLU A 15 -13.85 0.25 -13.56
N GLU A 16 -14.69 0.53 -12.57
CA GLU A 16 -14.75 1.84 -11.95
C GLU A 16 -13.32 2.08 -11.44
N ILE A 17 -12.51 2.77 -12.26
CA ILE A 17 -11.19 3.23 -11.90
C ILE A 17 -11.45 4.04 -10.64
N SER A 18 -11.12 3.47 -9.49
CA SER A 18 -11.37 4.13 -8.23
C SER A 18 -10.61 5.45 -8.30
N PHE A 19 -11.33 6.57 -8.38
CA PHE A 19 -10.75 7.92 -8.52
C PHE A 19 -9.87 8.32 -7.31
N SER A 20 -9.74 7.43 -6.32
CA SER A 20 -8.95 7.58 -5.11
C SER A 20 -7.51 7.12 -5.34
N LEU A 21 -6.53 7.92 -4.90
CA LEU A 21 -5.12 7.53 -4.77
C LEU A 21 -4.91 6.28 -3.88
N PHE A 22 -5.87 6.01 -3.00
CA PHE A 22 -5.81 4.91 -2.04
C PHE A 22 -6.66 3.73 -2.50
N THR A 23 -6.08 2.54 -2.43
CA THR A 23 -6.83 1.29 -2.62
C THR A 23 -7.87 1.12 -1.52
N VAL A 24 -8.86 0.26 -1.73
CA VAL A 24 -9.91 -0.02 -0.72
C VAL A 24 -9.29 -0.46 0.61
N GLN A 25 -8.22 -1.26 0.59
CA GLN A 25 -7.54 -1.70 1.80
C GLN A 25 -6.86 -0.55 2.55
N GLU A 26 -6.21 0.37 1.82
CA GLU A 26 -5.56 1.54 2.39
C GLU A 26 -6.60 2.53 2.96
N GLN A 27 -7.75 2.68 2.32
CA GLN A 27 -8.86 3.49 2.83
C GLN A 27 -9.37 2.94 4.18
N VAL A 28 -9.52 1.61 4.30
CA VAL A 28 -9.89 0.96 5.57
C VAL A 28 -8.82 1.17 6.65
N MET A 29 -7.53 1.19 6.28
CA MET A 29 -6.46 1.49 7.23
C MET A 29 -6.53 2.95 7.71
N LEU A 30 -6.68 3.89 6.78
CA LEU A 30 -6.80 5.32 7.07
C LEU A 30 -8.01 5.63 7.95
N HIS A 31 -9.17 5.05 7.65
CA HIS A 31 -10.38 5.16 8.48
C HIS A 31 -10.16 4.69 9.92
N LYS A 32 -9.24 3.74 10.14
CA LYS A 32 -8.86 3.24 11.47
C LYS A 32 -7.69 4.01 12.09
N GLY A 33 -7.22 5.10 11.48
CA GLY A 33 -6.04 5.86 11.91
C GLY A 33 -4.71 5.12 11.74
N LYS A 34 -4.68 4.04 10.95
CA LYS A 34 -3.49 3.22 10.72
C LYS A 34 -2.81 3.61 9.40
N THR A 35 -1.49 3.56 9.38
CA THR A 35 -0.68 3.92 8.21
C THR A 35 0.47 2.93 8.01
N ASN A 36 0.75 2.59 6.76
CA ASN A 36 1.94 1.84 6.34
C ASN A 36 2.86 2.74 5.47
N VAL A 37 4.02 2.21 5.06
CA VAL A 37 5.00 2.95 4.26
C VAL A 37 4.40 3.44 2.93
N ALA A 38 3.59 2.61 2.25
CA ALA A 38 2.93 2.98 1.00
C ALA A 38 1.98 4.17 1.16
N ILE A 39 1.14 4.16 2.19
CA ILE A 39 0.22 5.26 2.53
C ILE A 39 1.00 6.54 2.82
N ILE A 40 2.08 6.46 3.61
CA ILE A 40 2.91 7.63 3.93
C ILE A 40 3.60 8.20 2.69
N ASN A 41 4.04 7.34 1.76
CA ASN A 41 4.61 7.79 0.49
C ASN A 41 3.56 8.47 -0.39
N LYS A 42 2.35 7.91 -0.49
CA LYS A 42 1.23 8.52 -1.22
C LYS A 42 0.84 9.88 -0.63
N LEU A 43 0.66 9.98 0.68
CA LEU A 43 0.40 11.24 1.38
C LEU A 43 1.54 12.26 1.18
N GLY A 44 2.79 11.78 1.08
CA GLY A 44 3.96 12.61 0.80
C GLY A 44 4.05 13.10 -0.65
N ALA A 45 3.58 12.32 -1.62
CA ALA A 45 3.56 12.71 -3.03
C ALA A 45 2.30 13.51 -3.42
N MET A 46 1.25 13.43 -2.60
CA MET A 46 -0.05 14.05 -2.86
C MET A 46 0.07 15.56 -3.12
N SER A 47 -0.55 16.07 -4.18
CA SER A 47 -0.69 17.50 -4.42
C SER A 47 -1.76 18.12 -3.53
N PHE A 48 -1.79 19.45 -3.43
CA PHE A 48 -2.85 20.13 -2.68
C PHE A 48 -4.24 19.84 -3.27
N GLN A 49 -4.39 19.83 -4.60
CA GLN A 49 -5.67 19.53 -5.25
C GLN A 49 -6.13 18.08 -4.98
N GLN A 50 -5.20 17.14 -4.96
CA GLN A 50 -5.51 15.75 -4.59
C GLN A 50 -5.95 15.68 -3.12
N TYR A 51 -5.30 16.44 -2.24
CA TYR A 51 -5.72 16.54 -0.85
C TYR A 51 -7.15 17.11 -0.73
N GLU A 52 -7.47 18.21 -1.42
CA GLU A 52 -8.82 18.80 -1.41
C GLU A 52 -9.87 17.78 -1.87
N TYR A 53 -9.56 17.03 -2.92
CA TYR A 53 -10.42 15.94 -3.39
C TYR A 53 -10.59 14.85 -2.33
N HIS A 54 -9.50 14.40 -1.71
CA HIS A 54 -9.51 13.35 -0.71
C HIS A 54 -10.20 13.75 0.60
N ALA A 55 -10.10 15.02 0.99
CA ALA A 55 -10.75 15.57 2.18
C ALA A 55 -12.29 15.53 2.11
N LEU A 56 -12.88 15.34 0.92
CA LEU A 56 -14.33 15.15 0.74
C LEU A 56 -14.80 13.74 1.13
N PHE A 57 -13.89 12.78 1.29
CA PHE A 57 -14.23 11.40 1.60
C PHE A 57 -14.18 11.13 3.10
N ARG A 58 -15.19 10.42 3.59
CA ARG A 58 -15.33 10.11 5.03
C ARG A 58 -14.12 9.37 5.61
N TYR A 59 -13.56 8.40 4.89
CA TYR A 59 -12.38 7.66 5.37
C TYR A 59 -11.17 8.57 5.62
N PHE A 60 -11.07 9.66 4.87
CA PHE A 60 -9.96 10.60 4.97
C PHE A 60 -10.25 11.64 6.05
N GLU A 61 -11.49 12.09 6.18
CA GLU A 61 -11.95 12.90 7.32
C GLU A 61 -11.64 12.19 8.64
N ASP A 62 -12.04 10.91 8.78
CA ASP A 62 -11.76 10.14 10.00
C ASP A 62 -10.25 9.97 10.23
N PHE A 63 -9.43 9.90 9.17
CA PHE A 63 -7.97 9.95 9.30
C PHE A 63 -7.48 11.30 9.82
N LEU A 64 -7.97 12.42 9.27
CA LEU A 64 -7.62 13.77 9.73
C LEU A 64 -7.97 13.96 11.19
N GLU A 65 -9.10 13.41 11.65
CA GLU A 65 -9.51 13.44 13.06
C GLU A 65 -8.46 12.83 14.01
N THR A 66 -7.65 11.87 13.51
CA THR A 66 -6.57 11.26 14.29
C THR A 66 -5.31 12.11 14.40
N LEU A 67 -5.19 13.16 13.59
CA LEU A 67 -4.00 14.00 13.54
C LEU A 67 -4.07 15.13 14.57
N PRO A 68 -3.01 15.36 15.36
CA PRO A 68 -3.00 16.48 16.29
C PRO A 68 -3.02 17.82 15.52
N GLY A 69 -3.96 18.70 15.86
CA GLY A 69 -4.07 20.04 15.28
C GLY A 69 -4.97 20.15 14.03
N TRP A 70 -5.73 19.10 13.69
CA TRP A 70 -6.56 19.08 12.47
C TRP A 70 -7.78 20.01 12.51
N TRP A 71 -8.29 20.38 13.69
CA TRP A 71 -9.60 21.02 13.90
C TRP A 71 -9.74 22.46 13.37
N THR A 72 -8.82 22.90 12.52
CA THR A 72 -8.88 24.21 11.88
C THR A 72 -9.78 24.16 10.64
N PRO A 73 -10.65 25.15 10.40
CA PRO A 73 -11.44 25.22 9.18
C PRO A 73 -10.62 25.62 7.93
N ASP A 74 -9.36 26.00 8.11
CA ASP A 74 -8.46 26.34 7.00
C ASP A 74 -7.86 25.07 6.36
N ILE A 75 -8.26 24.82 5.12
CA ILE A 75 -7.84 23.66 4.34
C ILE A 75 -6.32 23.66 4.05
N HIS A 76 -5.68 24.83 3.97
CA HIS A 76 -4.23 24.94 3.81
C HIS A 76 -3.52 24.49 5.08
N HIS A 77 -4.02 24.92 6.24
CA HIS A 77 -3.49 24.48 7.53
C HIS A 77 -3.63 22.97 7.72
N GLN A 78 -4.79 22.40 7.39
CA GLN A 78 -4.98 20.95 7.47
C GLN A 78 -4.01 20.20 6.53
N PHE A 79 -3.77 20.70 5.32
CA PHE A 79 -2.77 20.12 4.43
C PHE A 79 -1.37 20.18 5.03
N HIS A 80 -0.99 21.30 5.66
CA HIS A 80 0.28 21.41 6.40
C HIS A 80 0.38 20.39 7.54
N VAL A 81 -0.70 20.17 8.31
CA VAL A 81 -0.74 19.14 9.37
C VAL A 81 -0.47 17.75 8.79
N VAL A 82 -1.02 17.42 7.61
CA VAL A 82 -0.74 16.16 6.91
C VAL A 82 0.73 16.08 6.49
N ARG A 83 1.33 17.17 5.99
CA ARG A 83 2.76 17.21 5.65
C ARG A 83 3.65 16.97 6.86
N ASP A 84 3.34 17.60 7.98
CA ASP A 84 4.08 17.44 9.24
C ASP A 84 3.94 16.03 9.80
N PHE A 85 2.75 15.41 9.64
CA PHE A 85 2.55 14.01 9.96
C PHE A 85 3.43 13.09 9.11
N VAL A 86 3.46 13.29 7.78
CA VAL A 86 4.29 12.51 6.87
C VAL A 86 5.77 12.65 7.21
N ALA A 87 6.25 13.87 7.46
CA ALA A 87 7.65 14.11 7.83
C ALA A 87 8.04 13.37 9.12
N ARG A 88 7.18 13.43 10.14
CA ARG A 88 7.38 12.69 11.40
C ARG A 88 7.42 11.18 11.19
N LYS A 89 6.54 10.64 10.35
CA LYS A 89 6.48 9.19 10.06
C LYS A 89 7.67 8.72 9.24
N LYS A 90 8.09 9.46 8.22
CA LYS A 90 9.30 9.13 7.44
C LYS A 90 10.54 9.09 8.31
N ASN A 91 10.69 10.06 9.23
CA ASN A 91 11.79 10.07 10.19
C ASN A 91 11.73 8.90 11.18
N ALA A 92 10.54 8.43 11.55
CA ALA A 92 10.39 7.26 12.42
C ALA A 92 10.83 5.98 11.69
N PHE A 93 10.38 5.77 10.44
CA PHE A 93 10.78 4.60 9.65
C PHE A 93 12.29 4.58 9.37
N ALA A 94 12.88 5.72 8.99
CA ALA A 94 14.32 5.79 8.78
C ALA A 94 15.14 5.45 10.04
N LYS A 95 14.61 5.80 11.23
CA LYS A 95 15.24 5.44 12.51
C LYS A 95 15.07 3.96 12.86
N GLU A 96 13.98 3.32 12.43
CA GLU A 96 13.78 1.89 12.61
C GLU A 96 14.69 1.09 11.67
N GLU A 97 14.85 1.51 10.42
CA GLU A 97 15.80 0.94 9.46
C GLU A 97 17.24 1.02 9.98
N ALA A 98 17.68 2.19 10.44
CA ALA A 98 19.02 2.37 11.00
C ALA A 98 19.29 1.52 12.26
N LYS A 99 18.26 1.25 13.07
CA LYS A 99 18.38 0.39 14.27
C LYS A 99 18.41 -1.09 13.92
N ASN A 100 17.80 -1.48 12.81
CA ASN A 100 17.83 -2.86 12.33
C ASN A 100 19.16 -3.17 11.63
N GLU A 101 19.80 -2.18 10.98
CA GLU A 101 21.14 -2.32 10.40
C GLU A 101 22.25 -2.49 11.45
N ASP A 102 22.08 -1.95 12.67
CA ASP A 102 23.02 -2.14 13.80
C ASP A 102 22.81 -3.47 14.55
N SER A 103 21.79 -4.27 14.20
CA SER A 103 21.69 -5.64 14.68
C SER A 103 22.36 -6.56 13.67
N ASP A 104 23.47 -7.17 14.07
CA ASP A 104 24.21 -8.23 13.35
C ASP A 104 23.31 -9.45 13.06
N TYR A 105 22.33 -9.29 12.16
CA TYR A 105 21.65 -10.38 11.50
C TYR A 105 22.41 -10.65 10.22
N GLU A 106 23.04 -11.81 10.22
CA GLU A 106 23.67 -12.45 9.07
C GLU A 106 22.73 -12.32 7.85
N PHE A 107 23.25 -11.64 6.83
CA PHE A 107 22.61 -11.38 5.56
C PHE A 107 22.28 -12.71 4.89
N VAL A 108 21.08 -13.26 5.11
CA VAL A 108 20.58 -14.33 4.26
C VAL A 108 20.24 -13.68 2.94
N GLU A 109 21.20 -13.77 2.02
CA GLU A 109 21.13 -13.34 0.64
C GLU A 109 19.74 -13.67 0.09
N ALA A 110 19.08 -12.63 -0.44
CA ALA A 110 17.76 -12.78 -1.04
C ALA A 110 17.85 -13.88 -2.11
N VAL A 111 17.17 -15.00 -1.85
CA VAL A 111 16.94 -16.06 -2.84
C VAL A 111 16.19 -15.41 -4.00
N THR A 112 16.95 -14.99 -5.00
CA THR A 112 16.44 -14.63 -6.31
C THR A 112 15.68 -15.84 -6.85
N ALA A 113 14.56 -15.59 -7.53
CA ALA A 113 13.66 -16.59 -8.10
C ALA A 113 14.27 -17.41 -9.26
N GLU A 114 15.55 -17.76 -9.15
CA GLU A 114 16.34 -18.59 -10.05
C GLU A 114 17.02 -19.76 -9.30
N ASP A 115 16.55 -20.12 -8.10
CA ASP A 115 16.87 -21.44 -7.52
C ASP A 115 16.04 -22.49 -8.27
N PHE A 116 16.52 -22.86 -9.45
CA PHE A 116 15.94 -23.85 -10.32
C PHE A 116 15.89 -25.22 -9.62
N LEU A 117 14.68 -25.65 -9.30
CA LEU A 117 14.33 -27.05 -9.10
C LEU A 117 14.68 -27.84 -10.37
N GLU A 118 15.80 -28.55 -10.38
CA GLU A 118 16.05 -29.57 -11.39
C GLU A 118 15.16 -30.79 -11.14
N VAL A 119 14.03 -30.83 -11.84
CA VAL A 119 13.13 -31.98 -11.88
C VAL A 119 13.63 -32.92 -12.97
N THR A 120 14.13 -34.10 -12.58
CA THR A 120 14.43 -35.16 -13.55
C THR A 120 13.14 -35.66 -14.21
N ALA A 121 13.21 -36.15 -15.44
CA ALA A 121 12.04 -36.56 -16.23
C ALA A 121 11.16 -37.67 -15.60
N SER A 122 11.54 -38.25 -14.44
CA SER A 122 10.72 -39.17 -13.64
C SER A 122 10.03 -38.54 -12.43
N GLY A 123 10.09 -37.21 -12.26
CA GLY A 123 9.33 -36.48 -11.25
C GLY A 123 9.82 -36.61 -9.81
N HIS A 124 11.11 -36.89 -9.60
CA HIS A 124 11.70 -36.80 -8.26
C HIS A 124 12.27 -35.40 -7.99
N ILE A 125 11.97 -34.88 -6.79
CA ILE A 125 12.42 -33.58 -6.28
C ILE A 125 13.47 -33.87 -5.19
N PHE A 126 14.67 -33.31 -5.32
CA PHE A 126 15.70 -33.35 -4.28
C PHE A 126 15.72 -32.00 -3.57
N GLU A 127 15.62 -32.02 -2.24
CA GLU A 127 15.94 -30.86 -1.39
C GLU A 127 17.46 -30.85 -1.13
N LYS A 128 18.08 -29.67 -1.13
CA LYS A 128 19.54 -29.46 -1.07
C LYS A 128 20.21 -29.99 0.21
N ASP A 129 19.45 -30.49 1.19
CA ASP A 129 19.99 -31.11 2.41
C ASP A 129 20.47 -32.57 2.22
N ASP A 130 20.20 -33.20 1.07
CA ASP A 130 20.66 -34.57 0.79
C ASP A 130 22.07 -34.65 0.15
N LEU A 131 22.79 -33.55 0.00
CA LEU A 131 24.09 -33.52 -0.68
C LEU A 131 25.32 -33.84 0.20
N ILE A 132 25.13 -34.33 1.43
CA ILE A 132 26.25 -34.86 2.24
C ILE A 132 25.85 -36.16 2.95
N ALA A 133 25.82 -37.26 2.20
CA ALA A 133 26.17 -38.58 2.74
C ALA A 133 26.66 -39.53 1.63
N LEU A 134 28.00 -39.58 1.50
CA LEU A 134 28.85 -40.63 0.89
C LEU A 134 28.77 -40.88 -0.64
#